data_AF-A0AAV4D7R5-F1
#
_entry.id   AF-A0AAV4D7R5-F1
#
_cell.length_a   1.000
_cell.length_b   1.000
_cell.length_c   1.000
_cell.angle_alpha   90.00
_cell.angle_beta   90.00
_cell.angle_gamma   90.00
#
_symmetry.space_group_name_H-M   'P 1'
#
loop_
_entity.id
_entity.type
_entity.pdbx_description
1 polymer ?
#
loop_
_entity_poly.entity_id
_entity_poly.type
_entity_poly.pdbx_seq_one_letter_code
_entity_poly.pdbx_strand_id
1 'polypeptide(L)'
;VNYTFASKSYDSLMSNERLSSLYVANGEALGIEFENDPMLLSKQGGSTDMGNVSRVLPSIHPKYSLHTQVSAHTSEFRDIACE
;
A
#
# COMPACT_ATOMS: atom_id res chain seq x y z
N VAL A 1 -2.02 -22.78 25.62
CA VAL A 1 -1.02 -21.69 25.54
C VAL A 1 -1.79 -20.38 25.64
N ASN A 2 -1.46 -19.52 26.61
CA ASN A 2 -2.05 -18.18 26.69
C ASN A 2 -1.16 -17.23 25.89
N TYR A 3 -1.74 -16.55 24.90
CA TYR A 3 -1.05 -15.53 24.11
C TYR A 3 -1.30 -14.16 24.73
N THR A 4 -0.23 -13.42 24.97
CA THR A 4 -0.29 -11.99 25.31
C THR A 4 0.23 -11.22 24.10
N PHE A 5 -0.64 -10.47 23.43
CA PHE A 5 -0.25 -9.65 22.30
C PHE A 5 0.28 -8.31 22.80
N ALA A 6 1.30 -7.79 22.12
CA ALA A 6 1.76 -6.43 22.35
C ALA A 6 0.64 -5.43 22.02
N SER A 7 0.71 -4.23 22.60
CA SER A 7 -0.21 -3.13 22.28
C SER A 7 -0.19 -2.83 20.78
N LYS A 8 -1.36 -2.52 20.20
CA LYS A 8 -1.45 -2.11 18.79
C LYS A 8 -0.53 -0.91 18.54
N SER A 9 0.51 -1.15 17.74
CA SER A 9 1.51 -0.15 17.41
C SER A 9 1.18 0.61 16.11
N TYR A 10 0.25 0.06 15.31
CA TYR A 10 -0.16 0.62 14.02
C TYR A 10 -1.66 0.83 13.96
N ASP A 11 -2.04 2.04 13.60
CA ASP A 11 -3.39 2.45 13.28
C ASP A 11 -3.80 2.02 11.87
N SER A 12 -5.11 1.83 11.64
CA SER A 12 -5.64 1.66 10.29
C SER A 12 -5.34 2.89 9.44
N LEU A 13 -4.80 2.66 8.24
CA LEU A 13 -4.54 3.68 7.24
C LEU A 13 -5.84 4.35 6.77
N MET A 14 -5.85 5.67 6.79
CA MET A 14 -6.93 6.51 6.24
C MET A 14 -6.42 7.30 5.04
N SER A 15 -6.60 6.75 3.84
CA SER A 15 -6.18 7.42 2.61
C SER A 15 -7.02 8.67 2.34
N ASN A 16 -6.36 9.81 2.13
CA ASN A 16 -7.03 11.04 1.75
C ASN A 16 -7.52 10.96 0.29
N GLU A 17 -8.83 11.17 0.09
CA GLU A 17 -9.47 11.03 -1.22
C GLU A 17 -8.91 12.00 -2.25
N ARG A 18 -8.74 13.28 -1.89
CA ARG A 18 -8.24 14.31 -2.82
C ARG A 18 -6.81 14.01 -3.29
N LEU A 19 -5.93 13.63 -2.37
CA LEU A 19 -4.56 13.24 -2.71
C LEU A 19 -4.55 11.97 -3.56
N SER A 20 -5.45 11.02 -3.28
CA SER A 20 -5.59 9.79 -4.08
C SER A 20 -6.03 10.10 -5.51
N SER A 21 -7.02 10.98 -5.70
CA SER A 21 -7.47 11.41 -7.03
C SER A 21 -6.39 12.15 -7.80
N LEU A 22 -5.61 13.01 -7.12
CA LEU A 22 -4.48 13.70 -7.74
C LEU A 22 -3.37 12.72 -8.15
N TYR A 23 -3.09 11.71 -7.33
CA TYR A 23 -2.12 10.67 -7.66
C TYR A 23 -2.49 9.92 -8.95
N VAL A 24 -3.76 9.51 -9.07
CA VAL A 24 -4.27 8.84 -10.28
C VAL A 24 -4.20 9.77 -11.48
N ALA A 25 -4.76 10.97 -11.40
CA ALA A 25 -4.79 11.92 -12.52
C ALA A 25 -3.39 12.29 -13.03
N ASN A 26 -2.42 12.49 -12.12
CA ASN A 26 -1.04 12.77 -12.51
C ASN A 26 -0.35 11.54 -13.13
N GLY A 27 -0.63 10.33 -12.63
CA GLY A 27 -0.11 9.10 -13.22
C GLY A 27 -0.66 8.86 -14.63
N GLU A 28 -1.96 9.05 -14.83
CA GLU A 28 -2.61 8.94 -16.15
C GLU A 28 -2.02 9.96 -17.13
N ALA A 29 -1.76 11.19 -16.69
CA ALA A 29 -1.08 12.20 -17.52
C ALA A 29 0.35 11.81 -17.94
N LEU A 30 0.99 10.91 -17.19
CA LEU A 30 2.29 10.32 -17.52
C LEU A 30 2.18 9.01 -18.32
N GLY A 31 0.96 8.58 -18.67
CA GLY A 31 0.70 7.33 -19.40
C GLY A 31 0.69 6.08 -18.52
N ILE A 32 0.54 6.21 -17.20
CA ILE A 32 0.38 5.06 -16.30
C ILE A 32 -1.05 4.55 -16.39
N GLU A 33 -1.19 3.26 -16.65
CA GLU A 33 -2.47 2.53 -16.57
C GLU A 33 -2.64 1.97 -15.16
N PHE A 34 -3.73 2.36 -14.48
CA PHE A 34 -4.05 1.86 -13.14
C PHE A 34 -4.95 0.63 -13.19
N GLU A 35 -4.74 -0.28 -12.24
CA GLU A 35 -5.62 -1.42 -12.01
C GLU A 35 -7.01 -0.93 -11.57
N ASN A 36 -8.05 -1.44 -12.23
CA ASN A 36 -9.45 -1.08 -11.98
C ASN A 36 -10.30 -2.27 -11.51
N ASP A 37 -9.75 -3.50 -11.49
CA ASP A 37 -10.44 -4.68 -10.97
C ASP A 37 -10.61 -4.58 -9.44
N PRO A 38 -11.85 -4.47 -8.92
CA PRO A 38 -12.11 -4.39 -7.49
C PRO A 38 -11.60 -5.58 -6.69
N MET A 39 -11.52 -6.78 -7.29
CA MET A 39 -10.97 -7.97 -6.64
C MET A 39 -9.46 -7.87 -6.44
N LEU A 40 -8.74 -7.26 -7.39
CA LEU A 40 -7.30 -7.03 -7.26
C LEU A 40 -7.02 -5.89 -6.29
N LEU A 41 -7.84 -4.84 -6.31
CA LEU A 41 -7.72 -3.69 -5.40
C LEU A 41 -8.01 -4.06 -3.94
N SER A 42 -8.96 -4.98 -3.69
CA SER A 42 -9.35 -5.41 -2.33
C SER A 42 -8.39 -6.42 -1.69
N LYS A 43 -7.45 -7.01 -2.45
CA LYS A 43 -6.46 -7.99 -1.94
C LYS A 43 -5.31 -7.38 -1.13
N GLN A 44 -5.33 -6.07 -0.88
CA GLN A 44 -4.21 -5.40 -0.23
C GLN A 44 -4.37 -5.40 1.30
N GLY A 45 -3.71 -6.37 1.95
CA GLY A 45 -3.50 -6.40 3.40
C GLY A 45 -2.08 -6.01 3.79
N GLY A 46 -1.87 -5.65 5.06
CA GLY A 46 -0.56 -5.35 5.63
C GLY A 46 -0.60 -4.21 6.65
N SER A 47 0.29 -4.24 7.63
CA SER A 47 0.48 -3.13 8.58
C SER A 47 1.54 -2.15 8.05
N THR A 48 1.29 -0.85 8.19
CA THR A 48 2.26 0.21 7.91
C THR A 48 2.17 1.29 8.99
N ASP A 49 3.31 1.86 9.36
CA ASP A 49 3.43 3.04 10.21
C ASP A 49 2.77 4.29 9.60
N MET A 50 2.59 4.32 8.28
CA MET A 50 1.81 5.34 7.59
C MET A 50 0.37 5.45 8.11
N GLY A 51 -0.16 4.37 8.69
CA GLY A 51 -1.43 4.39 9.38
C GLY A 51 -1.46 5.43 10.50
N ASN A 52 -0.40 5.52 11.29
CA ASN A 52 -0.27 6.50 12.38
C ASN A 52 -0.18 7.92 11.82
N VAL A 53 0.59 8.12 10.74
CA VAL A 53 0.73 9.42 10.07
C VAL A 53 -0.62 9.92 9.53
N SER A 54 -1.41 9.02 8.94
CA SER A 54 -2.71 9.35 8.35
C SER A 54 -3.75 9.85 9.35
N ARG A 55 -3.56 9.61 10.65
CA ARG A 55 -4.42 10.11 11.73
C ARG A 55 -4.15 11.57 12.08
N VAL A 56 -2.99 12.09 11.71
CA VAL A 56 -2.55 13.44 12.08
C VAL A 56 -2.54 14.36 10.85
N LEU A 57 -2.16 13.83 9.68
CA LEU A 57 -2.04 14.61 8.45
C LEU A 57 -2.73 13.92 7.27
N PRO A 58 -3.35 14.69 6.33
CA PRO A 58 -3.82 14.16 5.06
C PRO A 58 -2.68 13.45 4.34
N SER A 59 -2.88 12.17 4.00
CA SER A 59 -1.82 11.37 3.41
C SER A 59 -2.35 10.21 2.57
N ILE A 60 -1.47 9.61 1.78
CA ILE A 60 -1.74 8.43 0.95
C ILE A 60 -0.56 7.46 1.07
N HIS A 61 -0.82 6.18 0.80
CA HIS A 61 0.21 5.14 0.72
C HIS A 61 0.06 4.35 -0.60
N PRO A 62 0.39 4.95 -1.75
CA PRO A 62 0.32 4.27 -3.03
C PRO A 62 1.38 3.17 -3.13
N LYS A 63 1.12 2.17 -3.96
CA LYS A 63 2.10 1.12 -4.29
C LYS A 63 2.38 1.15 -5.78
N TYR A 64 3.63 0.85 -6.12
CA TYR A 64 4.07 0.63 -7.49
C TYR A 64 4.25 -0.86 -7.71
N SER A 65 3.80 -1.34 -8.88
CA SER A 65 3.95 -2.74 -9.25
C SER A 65 5.32 -2.98 -9.87
N LEU A 66 5.98 -4.07 -9.47
CA LEU A 66 7.14 -4.63 -10.17
C LEU A 66 6.72 -5.69 -11.20
N HIS A 67 5.42 -5.74 -11.56
CA HIS A 67 4.85 -6.71 -12.49
C HIS A 67 5.14 -8.17 -12.15
N THR A 68 5.20 -8.48 -10.85
CA THR A 68 5.48 -9.82 -10.32
C THR A 68 4.31 -10.34 -9.48
N GLN A 69 4.17 -11.66 -9.44
CA GLN A 69 3.25 -12.37 -8.53
C GLN A 69 3.94 -12.78 -7.22
N VAL A 70 5.22 -12.47 -7.06
CA VAL A 70 5.98 -12.79 -5.86
C VAL A 70 5.55 -11.87 -4.72
N SER A 71 5.14 -12.47 -3.60
CA SER A 71 4.72 -11.75 -2.41
C SER A 71 5.90 -11.01 -1.76
N ALA A 72 5.62 -9.83 -1.21
CA ALA A 72 6.53 -9.15 -0.28
C ALA A 72 6.89 -10.08 0.90
N HIS A 73 8.03 -9.79 1.55
CA HIS A 73 8.61 -10.61 2.63
C HIS A 73 9.15 -11.99 2.19
N THR A 74 9.58 -12.12 0.93
CA THR A 74 10.26 -13.30 0.40
C THR A 74 11.66 -12.95 -0.13
N SER A 75 12.57 -13.92 -0.19
CA SER A 75 13.89 -13.76 -0.82
C SER A 75 13.78 -13.45 -2.31
N GLU A 76 12.81 -14.06 -2.97
CA GLU A 76 12.49 -13.90 -4.37
C GLU A 76 12.05 -12.47 -4.66
N PHE A 77 11.26 -11.85 -3.76
CA PHE A 77 10.87 -10.45 -3.90
C PHE A 77 12.07 -9.52 -3.79
N ARG A 78 13.01 -9.79 -2.87
CA ARG A 78 14.27 -9.04 -2.78
C ARG A 78 15.03 -9.09 -4.10
N ASP A 79 15.17 -10.28 -4.67
CA ASP A 79 15.95 -10.47 -5.90
C ASP A 79 15.32 -9.68 -7.07
N ILE A 80 14.00 -9.76 -7.25
CA ILE A 80 13.26 -8.98 -8.26
C ILE A 80 13.35 -7.46 -8.02
N ALA A 81 13.30 -7.01 -6.77
CA ALA A 81 13.35 -5.58 -6.45
C ALA A 81 14.75 -4.96 -6.61
N CYS A 82 15.79 -5.77 -6.80
CA CYS A 82 17.17 -5.33 -7.00
C CYS A 82 17.62 -5.34 -8.47
N GLU A 83 16.77 -5.81 -9.40
CA GLU A 83 16.99 -5.76 -10.85
C GLU A 83 16.63 -4.38 -11.43
#